data_AF-A0A661PER9-F1
#
_entry.id   AF-A0A661PER9-F1
#
_cell.length_a   1.000
_cell.length_b   1.000
_cell.length_c   1.000
_cell.angle_alpha   90.00
_cell.angle_beta   90.00
_cell.angle_gamma   90.00
#
_symmetry.space_group_name_H-M   'P 1'
#
loop_
_entity.id
_entity.type
_entity.pdbx_description
1 polymer ?
#
loop_
_entity_poly.entity_id
_entity_poly.type
_entity_poly.pdbx_seq_one_letter_code
_entity_poly.pdbx_strand_id
1 'polypeptide(L)'
;ASRYDRGGADYLNCPFDKEQYLAFIENLCKGEKVSPHDFEKVVHFEGCMPIEVLAERGEMTLAFGAMKPVGLRDPRTGRDPFAVVQLRQDDRHASLYNLVGFQTKLTYPGQQRIFRTIPGLENVNFARLGSMHRNTFINSPACLTETLQLKQAPDIFFAGQITGVEGYVESAASGFLAGLFAAAYHQGRNFQAPPPTTALGALLNYPVNASPEGFQPMNITYGLFPDLEKRIRKRRERRQALADRALADLESWRTNL
;
A
#
# COMPACT_ATOMS: atom_id res chain seq x y z
N ALA A 1 -11.32 18.66 -7.78
CA ALA A 1 -12.50 17.82 -8.11
C ALA A 1 -12.14 16.35 -7.85
N SER A 2 -13.03 15.61 -7.20
CA SER A 2 -12.85 14.16 -7.02
C SER A 2 -13.23 13.40 -8.29
N ARG A 3 -12.74 12.17 -8.47
CA ARG A 3 -13.04 11.38 -9.68
C ARG A 3 -14.54 11.16 -9.80
N TYR A 4 -15.09 11.41 -10.99
CA TYR A 4 -16.54 11.33 -11.28
C TYR A 4 -17.39 12.23 -10.38
N ASP A 5 -16.80 13.27 -9.78
CA ASP A 5 -17.44 14.13 -8.78
C ASP A 5 -18.00 13.35 -7.58
N ARG A 6 -17.45 12.15 -7.31
CA ARG A 6 -17.81 11.31 -6.17
C ARG A 6 -16.78 11.47 -5.06
N GLY A 7 -17.13 12.17 -3.99
CA GLY A 7 -16.29 12.40 -2.80
C GLY A 7 -16.26 13.87 -2.38
N GLY A 8 -15.60 14.17 -1.26
CA GLY A 8 -15.34 15.54 -0.81
C GLY A 8 -14.47 16.33 -1.80
N ALA A 9 -14.34 17.65 -1.59
CA ALA A 9 -13.48 18.53 -2.38
C ALA A 9 -11.99 18.41 -2.01
N ASP A 10 -11.55 17.24 -1.56
CA ASP A 10 -10.28 17.04 -0.83
C ASP A 10 -9.05 16.94 -1.75
N TYR A 11 -9.28 17.02 -3.07
CA TYR A 11 -8.25 16.87 -4.09
C TYR A 11 -8.14 18.08 -5.01
N LEU A 12 -6.91 18.59 -5.11
CA LEU A 12 -6.46 19.44 -6.22
C LEU A 12 -5.88 18.56 -7.32
N ASN A 13 -6.04 18.98 -8.58
CA ASN A 13 -5.61 18.22 -9.74
C ASN A 13 -4.75 19.12 -10.63
N CYS A 14 -3.54 18.67 -10.92
CA CYS A 14 -2.58 19.29 -11.82
C CYS A 14 -2.59 18.50 -13.14
N PRO A 15 -3.36 18.93 -14.16
CA PRO A 15 -3.45 18.22 -15.43
C PRO A 15 -2.21 18.47 -16.28
N PHE A 16 -1.79 17.42 -16.97
CA PHE A 16 -0.73 17.43 -17.97
C PHE A 16 -1.33 17.26 -19.37
N ASP A 17 -0.76 17.97 -20.34
CA ASP A 17 -0.80 17.52 -21.72
C ASP A 17 0.23 16.40 -21.98
N LYS A 18 0.26 15.87 -23.20
CA LYS A 18 1.15 14.76 -23.56
C LYS A 18 2.63 15.16 -23.52
N GLU A 19 2.96 16.36 -23.96
CA GLU A 19 4.35 16.83 -24.07
C GLU A 19 4.94 17.09 -22.68
N GLN A 20 4.18 17.77 -21.82
CA GLN A 20 4.51 17.98 -20.42
C GLN A 20 4.70 16.64 -19.70
N TYR A 21 3.83 15.66 -19.95
CA TYR A 21 3.93 14.34 -19.32
C TYR A 21 5.21 13.63 -19.74
N LEU A 22 5.51 13.56 -21.04
CA LEU A 22 6.70 12.88 -21.53
C LEU A 22 7.99 13.54 -21.01
N ALA A 23 8.03 14.88 -20.99
CA ALA A 23 9.14 15.63 -20.38
C ALA A 23 9.28 15.35 -18.88
N PHE A 24 8.16 15.20 -18.15
CA PHE A 24 8.16 14.84 -16.74
C PHE A 24 8.71 13.43 -16.50
N ILE A 25 8.29 12.45 -17.30
CA ILE A 25 8.81 11.07 -17.26
C ILE A 25 10.31 11.04 -17.53
N GLU A 26 10.77 11.74 -18.56
CA GLU A 26 12.20 11.81 -18.88
C GLU A 26 13.01 12.41 -17.72
N ASN A 27 12.49 13.48 -17.10
CA ASN A 27 13.11 14.10 -15.94
C ASN A 27 13.16 13.18 -14.71
N LEU A 28 12.12 12.37 -14.49
CA LEU A 28 12.11 11.35 -13.43
C LEU A 28 13.19 10.28 -13.67
N CYS A 29 13.27 9.74 -14.89
CA CYS A 29 14.24 8.71 -15.24
C CYS A 29 15.70 9.22 -15.15
N LYS A 30 15.93 10.50 -15.46
CA LYS A 30 17.25 11.15 -15.33
C LYS A 30 17.51 11.73 -13.93
N GLY A 31 16.55 11.62 -13.02
CA GLY A 31 16.65 12.18 -11.68
C GLY A 31 17.74 11.50 -10.85
N GLU A 32 18.50 12.29 -10.11
CA GLU A 32 19.51 11.77 -9.19
C GLU A 32 18.80 11.07 -8.02
N LYS A 33 19.25 9.86 -7.68
CA LYS A 33 18.65 9.02 -6.64
C LYS A 33 19.60 8.90 -5.46
N VAL A 34 19.05 8.78 -4.26
CA VAL A 34 19.84 8.45 -3.07
C VAL A 34 20.39 7.03 -3.22
N SER A 35 21.72 6.89 -3.16
CA SER A 35 22.38 5.60 -3.18
C SER A 35 22.06 4.80 -1.91
N PRO A 36 21.71 3.52 -2.03
CA PRO A 36 21.60 2.65 -0.86
C PRO A 36 22.98 2.49 -0.19
N HIS A 37 22.99 2.24 1.11
CA HIS A 37 24.23 1.85 1.79
C HIS A 37 24.66 0.43 1.40
N ASP A 38 25.96 0.11 1.49
CA ASP A 38 26.51 -1.17 1.02
C ASP A 38 25.89 -2.42 1.67
N PHE A 39 25.35 -2.29 2.88
CA PHE A 39 24.66 -3.38 3.59
C PHE A 39 23.17 -3.51 3.22
N GLU A 40 22.64 -2.62 2.39
CA GLU A 40 21.23 -2.59 2.03
C GLU A 40 20.96 -3.42 0.78
N LYS A 41 20.09 -4.42 0.92
CA LYS A 41 19.51 -5.09 -0.23
C LYS A 41 18.34 -4.28 -0.76
N VAL A 42 18.45 -3.76 -1.98
CA VAL A 42 17.35 -3.02 -2.63
C VAL A 42 16.30 -4.02 -3.12
N VAL A 43 15.29 -4.26 -2.29
CA VAL A 43 14.08 -4.97 -2.68
C VAL A 43 12.93 -3.98 -2.56
N HIS A 44 12.20 -3.78 -3.66
CA HIS A 44 11.04 -2.91 -3.66
C HIS A 44 9.79 -3.73 -3.39
N PHE A 45 9.00 -3.30 -2.42
CA PHE A 45 7.64 -3.80 -2.27
C PHE A 45 6.80 -3.29 -3.45
N GLU A 46 6.22 -4.20 -4.24
CA GLU A 46 5.45 -3.86 -5.45
C GLU A 46 4.28 -2.90 -5.15
N GLY A 47 3.71 -2.95 -3.94
CA GLY A 47 2.64 -2.04 -3.50
C GLY A 47 3.11 -0.61 -3.16
N CYS A 48 4.42 -0.39 -2.99
CA CYS A 48 5.00 0.90 -2.57
C CYS A 48 6.31 1.19 -3.31
N MET A 49 6.25 1.24 -4.65
CA MET A 49 7.41 1.52 -5.49
C MET A 49 7.69 3.01 -5.69
N PRO A 50 8.96 3.44 -5.73
CA PRO A 50 9.31 4.82 -6.08
C PRO A 50 8.80 5.22 -7.48
N ILE A 51 8.33 6.45 -7.64
CA ILE A 51 7.80 6.96 -8.91
C ILE A 51 8.80 6.91 -10.06
N GLU A 52 10.08 7.13 -9.79
CA GLU A 52 11.13 7.07 -10.79
C GLU A 52 11.37 5.64 -11.27
N VAL A 53 11.19 4.65 -10.40
CA VAL A 53 11.27 3.22 -10.79
C VAL A 53 10.04 2.83 -11.61
N LEU A 54 8.86 3.36 -11.28
CA LEU A 54 7.65 3.17 -12.10
C LEU A 54 7.80 3.80 -13.49
N ALA A 55 8.41 4.99 -13.59
CA ALA A 55 8.68 5.66 -14.85
C ALA A 55 9.64 4.83 -15.74
N GLU A 56 10.67 4.21 -15.15
CA GLU A 56 11.62 3.36 -15.85
C GLU A 56 10.99 2.08 -16.43
N ARG A 57 9.92 1.56 -15.82
CA ARG A 57 9.19 0.38 -16.33
C ARG A 57 8.44 0.64 -17.64
N GLY A 58 8.27 1.90 -18.01
CA GLY A 58 7.70 2.27 -19.30
C GLY A 58 7.03 3.64 -19.27
N GLU A 59 7.08 4.34 -20.41
CA GLU A 59 6.63 5.73 -20.52
C GLU A 59 5.17 5.93 -20.07
N MET A 60 4.29 4.96 -20.30
CA MET A 60 2.86 5.06 -19.97
C MET A 60 2.50 4.53 -18.58
N THR A 61 3.46 3.97 -17.83
CA THR A 61 3.19 3.29 -16.55
C THR A 61 2.47 4.20 -15.56
N LEU A 62 2.94 5.44 -15.41
CA LEU A 62 2.34 6.40 -14.49
C LEU A 62 0.96 6.89 -14.95
N ALA A 63 0.73 7.07 -16.25
CA ALA A 63 -0.58 7.42 -16.82
C ALA A 63 -1.67 6.34 -16.61
N PHE A 64 -1.28 5.08 -16.41
CA PHE A 64 -2.22 4.02 -16.02
C PHE A 64 -2.31 3.79 -14.51
N GLY A 65 -1.35 4.33 -13.75
CA GLY A 65 -1.24 4.20 -12.29
C GLY A 65 -1.47 5.52 -11.56
N ALA A 66 -0.43 6.04 -10.91
CA ALA A 66 -0.51 7.19 -10.00
C ALA A 66 -1.00 8.48 -10.68
N MET A 67 -0.75 8.66 -11.97
CA MET A 67 -1.12 9.86 -12.74
C MET A 67 -2.35 9.67 -13.63
N LYS A 68 -3.18 8.65 -13.37
CA LYS A 68 -4.32 8.30 -14.20
C LYS A 68 -5.35 9.45 -14.28
N PRO A 69 -5.82 9.87 -15.48
CA PRO A 69 -6.75 11.00 -15.61
C PRO A 69 -8.24 10.62 -15.47
N VAL A 70 -8.57 9.32 -15.38
CA VAL A 70 -9.95 8.82 -15.48
C VAL A 70 -10.91 9.48 -14.48
N GLY A 71 -11.99 10.07 -15.01
CA GLY A 71 -13.02 10.75 -14.22
C GLY A 71 -12.63 12.16 -13.76
N LEU A 72 -11.57 12.75 -14.33
CA LEU A 72 -11.08 14.09 -13.99
C LEU A 72 -11.07 14.99 -15.25
N ARG A 73 -12.26 15.35 -15.73
CA ARG A 73 -12.41 16.23 -16.89
C ARG A 73 -11.91 17.64 -16.54
N ASP A 74 -11.04 18.21 -17.37
CA ASP A 74 -10.51 19.54 -17.14
C ASP A 74 -11.56 20.61 -17.50
N PRO A 75 -12.02 21.45 -16.55
CA PRO A 75 -13.01 22.48 -16.82
C PRO A 75 -12.52 23.57 -17.78
N ARG A 76 -11.19 23.77 -17.91
CA ARG A 76 -10.61 24.79 -18.80
C ARG A 76 -10.71 24.41 -20.26
N THR A 77 -10.50 23.13 -20.57
CA THR A 77 -10.47 22.62 -21.94
C THR A 77 -11.71 21.82 -22.31
N GLY A 78 -12.51 21.41 -21.31
CA GLY A 78 -13.64 20.52 -21.47
C GLY A 78 -13.24 19.11 -21.93
N ARG A 79 -11.98 18.71 -21.80
CA ARG A 79 -11.46 17.40 -22.24
C ARG A 79 -10.81 16.66 -21.07
N ASP A 80 -10.67 15.35 -21.22
CA ASP A 80 -9.88 14.56 -20.27
C ASP A 80 -8.39 14.87 -20.51
N PRO A 81 -7.62 15.25 -19.47
CA PRO A 81 -6.20 15.50 -19.60
C PRO A 81 -5.44 14.20 -19.90
N PHE A 82 -4.21 14.31 -20.40
CA PHE A 82 -3.39 13.14 -20.70
C PHE A 82 -3.00 12.38 -19.43
N ALA A 83 -2.60 13.14 -18.40
CA ALA A 83 -2.27 12.63 -17.08
C ALA A 83 -2.62 13.69 -16.02
N VAL A 84 -2.74 13.28 -14.76
CA VAL A 84 -3.06 14.20 -13.64
C VAL A 84 -2.25 13.83 -12.41
N VAL A 85 -1.59 14.81 -11.82
CA VAL A 85 -1.10 14.70 -10.44
C VAL A 85 -2.19 15.17 -9.49
N GLN A 86 -2.53 14.32 -8.53
CA GLN A 86 -3.50 14.67 -7.49
C GLN A 86 -2.77 15.10 -6.22
N LEU A 87 -3.23 16.19 -5.61
CA LEU A 87 -2.78 16.63 -4.30
C LEU A 87 -3.93 16.44 -3.31
N ARG A 88 -3.68 15.77 -2.19
CA ARG A 88 -4.65 15.58 -1.11
C ARG A 88 -4.35 16.52 0.03
N GLN A 89 -5.37 17.19 0.56
CA GLN A 89 -5.26 17.98 1.78
C GLN A 89 -4.73 17.11 2.93
N ASP A 90 -3.70 17.59 3.63
CA ASP A 90 -3.06 16.85 4.73
C ASP A 90 -3.42 17.42 6.10
N ASP A 91 -3.57 18.75 6.20
CA ASP A 91 -3.90 19.44 7.44
C ASP A 91 -5.32 20.03 7.40
N ARG A 92 -5.89 20.28 8.58
CA ARG A 92 -7.25 20.84 8.70
C ARG A 92 -7.37 22.24 8.08
N HIS A 93 -6.29 23.03 8.08
CA HIS A 93 -6.30 24.41 7.60
C HIS A 93 -6.10 24.54 6.09
N ALA A 94 -5.94 23.42 5.37
CA ALA A 94 -5.70 23.41 3.93
C ALA A 94 -4.44 24.22 3.55
N SER A 95 -3.43 24.19 4.41
CA SER A 95 -2.13 24.84 4.20
C SER A 95 -1.07 23.86 3.68
N LEU A 96 -1.31 22.56 3.85
CA LEU A 96 -0.44 21.47 3.45
C LEU A 96 -1.18 20.47 2.57
N TYR A 97 -0.52 20.10 1.49
CA TYR A 97 -1.03 19.16 0.50
C TYR A 97 0.03 18.13 0.14
N ASN A 98 -0.37 16.86 0.09
CA ASN A 98 0.49 15.74 -0.27
C ASN A 98 0.27 15.30 -1.72
N LEU A 99 1.36 15.05 -2.44
CA LEU A 99 1.35 14.43 -3.77
C LEU A 99 0.94 12.96 -3.65
N VAL A 100 -0.17 12.58 -4.26
CA VAL A 100 -0.78 11.24 -4.11
C VAL A 100 -0.03 10.22 -4.97
N GLY A 101 0.54 9.21 -4.33
CA GLY A 101 1.27 8.13 -5.02
C GLY A 101 2.67 8.53 -5.49
N PHE A 102 3.27 9.55 -4.86
CA PHE A 102 4.56 10.14 -5.21
C PHE A 102 5.70 9.77 -4.24
N GLN A 103 5.64 8.56 -3.66
CA GLN A 103 6.78 8.00 -2.93
C GLN A 103 8.03 7.96 -3.85
N THR A 104 9.19 8.35 -3.33
CA THR A 104 10.39 8.57 -4.15
C THR A 104 11.69 8.37 -3.35
N LYS A 105 12.76 7.97 -4.04
CA LYS A 105 14.16 7.97 -3.60
C LYS A 105 14.99 9.06 -4.28
N LEU A 106 14.38 9.96 -5.04
CA LEU A 106 15.07 11.10 -5.63
C LEU A 106 15.76 11.94 -4.53
N THR A 107 16.95 12.46 -4.83
CA THR A 107 17.62 13.41 -3.93
C THR A 107 16.74 14.64 -3.73
N TYR A 108 16.87 15.32 -2.60
CA TYR A 108 16.09 16.53 -2.32
C TYR A 108 16.21 17.60 -3.41
N PRO A 109 17.41 17.92 -3.94
CA PRO A 109 17.53 18.81 -5.10
C PRO A 109 16.82 18.27 -6.35
N GLY A 110 16.90 16.95 -6.59
CA GLY A 110 16.19 16.28 -7.67
C GLY A 110 14.67 16.46 -7.57
N GLN A 111 14.09 16.21 -6.39
CA GLN A 111 12.67 16.41 -6.13
C GLN A 111 12.24 17.85 -6.37
N GLN A 112 12.97 18.82 -5.81
CA GLN A 112 12.64 20.24 -5.96
C GLN A 112 12.67 20.70 -7.43
N ARG A 113 13.66 20.24 -8.20
CA ARG A 113 13.77 20.56 -9.62
C ARG A 113 12.66 19.91 -10.43
N ILE A 114 12.44 18.62 -10.23
CA ILE A 114 11.51 17.82 -11.05
C ILE A 114 10.06 18.14 -10.70
N PHE A 115 9.70 18.24 -9.41
CA PHE A 115 8.31 18.48 -9.03
C PHE A 115 7.82 19.90 -9.33
N ARG A 116 8.72 20.87 -9.53
CA ARG A 116 8.36 22.20 -10.06
C ARG A 116 8.01 22.20 -11.54
N THR A 117 8.26 21.12 -12.28
CA THR A 117 7.79 21.00 -13.67
C THR A 117 6.35 20.48 -13.75
N ILE A 118 5.74 20.13 -12.62
CA ILE A 118 4.31 19.78 -12.54
C ILE A 118 3.48 21.06 -12.77
N PRO A 119 2.54 21.07 -13.73
CA PRO A 119 1.71 22.25 -14.00
C PRO A 119 0.94 22.72 -12.76
N GLY A 120 1.10 24.00 -12.43
CA GLY A 120 0.55 24.63 -11.22
C GLY A 120 1.42 24.54 -9.97
N LEU A 121 2.56 23.83 -10.02
CA LEU A 121 3.52 23.72 -8.92
C LEU A 121 4.86 24.43 -9.22
N GLU A 122 4.91 25.28 -10.24
CA GLU A 122 6.14 25.95 -10.71
C GLU A 122 6.80 26.77 -9.59
N ASN A 123 5.97 27.41 -8.76
CA ASN A 123 6.38 28.25 -7.63
C ASN A 123 6.06 27.62 -6.27
N VAL A 124 5.93 26.28 -6.20
CA VAL A 124 5.57 25.60 -4.96
C VAL A 124 6.66 25.73 -3.89
N ASN A 125 6.22 25.88 -2.65
CA ASN A 125 7.06 25.78 -1.46
C ASN A 125 6.93 24.38 -0.87
N PHE A 126 8.04 23.63 -0.84
CA PHE A 126 8.06 22.29 -0.27
C PHE A 126 8.20 22.37 1.26
N ALA A 127 7.12 22.13 1.99
CA ALA A 127 7.16 22.02 3.45
C ALA A 127 7.89 20.76 3.92
N ARG A 128 7.77 19.67 3.15
CA ARG A 128 8.45 18.39 3.37
C ARG A 128 8.76 17.73 2.04
N LEU A 129 9.95 17.16 1.92
CA LEU A 129 10.35 16.36 0.76
C LEU A 129 10.13 14.87 1.05
N GLY A 130 9.88 14.11 -0.02
CA GLY A 130 9.60 12.69 0.05
C GLY A 130 10.84 11.90 0.45
N SER A 131 10.62 10.83 1.18
CA SER A 131 11.63 9.82 1.47
C SER A 131 10.99 8.45 1.46
N MET A 132 11.75 7.45 1.01
CA MET A 132 11.41 6.06 1.25
C MET A 132 12.20 5.54 2.43
N HIS A 133 11.49 4.96 3.40
CA HIS A 133 12.09 4.39 4.59
C HIS A 133 12.38 2.92 4.37
N ARG A 134 13.47 2.46 4.98
CA ARG A 134 13.76 1.03 5.08
C ARG A 134 12.84 0.41 6.14
N ASN A 135 12.24 -0.71 5.76
CA ASN A 135 11.49 -1.54 6.67
C ASN A 135 12.27 -2.84 6.95
N THR A 136 12.35 -3.20 8.23
CA THR A 136 12.91 -4.48 8.67
C THR A 136 11.77 -5.45 8.93
N PHE A 137 11.90 -6.66 8.41
CA PHE A 137 10.98 -7.77 8.66
C PHE A 137 11.78 -9.07 8.79
N ILE A 138 11.22 -10.04 9.51
CA ILE A 138 11.79 -11.38 9.63
C ILE A 138 11.21 -12.30 8.56
N ASN A 139 11.92 -13.39 8.25
CA ASN A 139 11.38 -14.46 7.41
C ASN A 139 10.34 -15.24 8.23
N SER A 140 9.12 -14.71 8.32
CA SER A 140 8.05 -15.26 9.15
C SER A 140 7.75 -16.73 8.83
N PRO A 141 7.72 -17.19 7.57
CA PRO A 141 7.48 -18.62 7.30
C PRO A 141 8.58 -19.51 7.89
N ALA A 142 9.82 -19.04 7.89
CA ALA A 142 10.94 -19.75 8.50
C ALA A 142 10.92 -19.69 10.03
N CYS A 143 10.57 -18.53 10.61
CA CYS A 143 10.80 -18.22 12.02
C CYS A 143 9.57 -18.40 12.93
N LEU A 144 8.35 -18.21 12.42
CA LEU A 144 7.13 -18.11 13.24
C LEU A 144 6.21 -19.33 13.10
N THR A 145 5.46 -19.63 14.15
CA THR A 145 4.33 -20.56 14.14
C THR A 145 3.06 -19.90 13.60
N GLU A 146 1.99 -20.69 13.39
CA GLU A 146 0.65 -20.21 13.02
C GLU A 146 0.02 -19.28 14.07
N THR A 147 0.53 -19.27 15.29
CA THR A 147 0.13 -18.42 16.42
C THR A 147 1.05 -17.23 16.64
N LEU A 148 1.90 -16.91 15.64
CA LEU A 148 2.87 -15.80 15.66
C LEU A 148 3.97 -15.94 16.72
N GLN A 149 4.19 -17.15 17.26
CA GLN A 149 5.27 -17.44 18.21
C GLN A 149 6.57 -17.70 17.47
N LEU A 150 7.70 -17.31 18.06
CA LEU A 150 9.01 -17.71 17.55
C LEU A 150 9.20 -19.22 17.77
N LYS A 151 9.47 -19.98 16.71
CA LYS A 151 9.65 -21.45 16.78
C LYS A 151 10.71 -21.89 17.80
N GLN A 152 11.75 -21.07 17.98
CA GLN A 152 12.86 -21.34 18.90
C GLN A 152 12.65 -20.79 20.32
N ALA A 153 11.67 -19.92 20.53
CA ALA A 153 11.34 -19.34 21.83
C ALA A 153 9.82 -19.12 21.93
N PRO A 154 9.06 -20.16 22.33
CA PRO A 154 7.60 -20.11 22.33
C PRO A 154 6.99 -18.98 23.16
N ASP A 155 7.70 -18.46 24.17
CA ASP A 155 7.24 -17.33 24.99
C ASP A 155 7.31 -15.97 24.26
N ILE A 156 7.90 -15.91 23.07
CA ILE A 156 8.07 -14.67 22.29
C ILE A 156 7.09 -14.66 21.11
N PHE A 157 6.27 -13.61 21.05
CA PHE A 157 5.30 -13.37 19.98
C PHE A 157 5.71 -12.15 19.15
N PHE A 158 5.51 -12.22 17.83
CA PHE A 158 5.77 -11.10 16.93
C PHE A 158 4.45 -10.59 16.32
N ALA A 159 4.36 -9.28 16.09
CA ALA A 159 3.22 -8.66 15.44
C ALA A 159 3.61 -7.36 14.73
N GLY A 160 2.75 -6.91 13.82
CA GLY A 160 2.98 -5.71 13.04
C GLY A 160 3.96 -5.91 11.91
N GLN A 161 4.48 -4.82 11.36
CA GLN A 161 5.31 -4.82 10.16
C GLN A 161 6.49 -5.80 10.19
N ILE A 162 7.06 -6.07 11.38
CA ILE A 162 8.17 -7.01 11.53
C ILE A 162 7.81 -8.43 11.06
N THR A 163 6.54 -8.83 11.12
CA THR A 163 6.06 -10.15 10.67
C THR A 163 5.82 -10.22 9.16
N GLY A 164 6.03 -9.14 8.41
CA GLY A 164 5.75 -9.10 6.97
C GLY A 164 4.28 -8.79 6.63
N VAL A 165 3.53 -8.16 7.54
CA VAL A 165 2.30 -7.46 7.15
C VAL A 165 2.61 -6.00 6.82
N GLU A 166 1.86 -5.38 5.90
CA GLU A 166 2.05 -3.98 5.54
C GLU A 166 0.75 -3.18 5.65
N GLY A 167 0.81 -2.03 6.31
CA GLY A 167 -0.33 -1.15 6.56
C GLY A 167 -0.70 -1.07 8.04
N TYR A 168 -1.31 0.06 8.42
CA TYR A 168 -1.67 0.34 9.82
C TYR A 168 -2.75 -0.62 10.33
N VAL A 169 -3.74 -0.92 9.50
CA VAL A 169 -4.86 -1.80 9.86
C VAL A 169 -4.38 -3.24 10.00
N GLU A 170 -3.51 -3.69 9.09
CA GLU A 170 -2.89 -5.01 9.11
C GLU A 170 -1.96 -5.17 10.32
N SER A 171 -1.22 -4.12 10.66
CA SER A 171 -0.37 -4.12 11.85
C SER A 171 -1.17 -4.17 13.15
N ALA A 172 -2.28 -3.42 13.23
CA ALA A 172 -3.19 -3.48 14.37
C ALA A 172 -3.87 -4.86 14.48
N ALA A 173 -4.29 -5.43 13.35
CA ALA A 173 -4.90 -6.75 13.28
C ALA A 173 -3.96 -7.87 13.75
N SER A 174 -2.71 -7.86 13.28
CA SER A 174 -1.70 -8.82 13.75
C SER A 174 -1.36 -8.64 15.23
N GLY A 175 -1.31 -7.39 15.73
CA GLY A 175 -1.13 -7.10 17.16
C GLY A 175 -2.27 -7.64 18.02
N PHE A 176 -3.51 -7.45 17.57
CA PHE A 176 -4.70 -8.02 18.20
C PHE A 176 -4.60 -9.55 18.30
N LEU A 177 -4.27 -10.23 17.21
CA LEU A 177 -4.15 -11.69 17.20
C LEU A 177 -3.01 -12.20 18.08
N ALA A 178 -1.82 -11.59 18.00
CA ALA A 178 -0.69 -11.96 18.86
C ALA A 178 -1.03 -11.80 20.34
N GLY A 179 -1.79 -10.76 20.71
CA GLY A 179 -2.28 -10.56 22.08
C GLY A 179 -3.22 -11.69 22.54
N LEU A 180 -4.17 -12.10 21.69
CA LEU A 180 -5.06 -13.23 22.00
C LEU A 180 -4.29 -14.54 22.15
N PHE A 181 -3.36 -14.83 21.24
CA PHE A 181 -2.53 -16.05 21.31
C PHE A 181 -1.64 -16.06 22.55
N ALA A 182 -1.00 -14.94 22.88
CA ALA A 182 -0.18 -14.82 24.09
C ALA A 182 -0.99 -15.02 25.37
N ALA A 183 -2.19 -14.41 25.45
CA ALA A 183 -3.09 -14.58 26.59
C ALA A 183 -3.55 -16.03 26.75
N ALA A 184 -3.94 -16.68 25.65
CA ALA A 184 -4.37 -18.08 25.68
C ALA A 184 -3.22 -19.04 26.04
N TYR A 185 -2.03 -18.82 25.47
CA TYR A 185 -0.83 -19.58 25.77
C TYR A 185 -0.48 -19.53 27.26
N HIS A 186 -0.50 -18.34 27.86
CA HIS A 186 -0.23 -18.19 29.29
C HIS A 186 -1.29 -18.84 30.19
N GLN A 187 -2.53 -18.96 29.70
CA GLN A 187 -3.61 -19.66 30.41
C GLN A 187 -3.63 -21.17 30.16
N GLY A 188 -2.70 -21.71 29.36
CA GLY A 188 -2.71 -23.12 28.94
C GLY A 188 -3.92 -23.50 28.09
N ARG A 189 -4.55 -22.52 27.44
CA ARG A 189 -5.71 -22.73 26.56
C ARG A 189 -5.26 -22.85 25.12
N ASN A 190 -5.90 -23.74 24.39
CA ASN A 190 -5.79 -23.75 22.93
C ASN A 190 -6.78 -22.72 22.36
N PHE A 191 -6.28 -21.76 21.59
CA PHE A 191 -7.11 -20.69 21.01
C PHE A 191 -7.30 -20.95 19.52
N GLN A 192 -8.55 -20.97 19.10
CA GLN A 192 -8.88 -21.19 17.70
C GLN A 192 -8.57 -19.94 16.87
N ALA A 193 -7.67 -20.08 15.90
CA ALA A 193 -7.35 -19.01 14.98
C ALA A 193 -8.59 -18.57 14.15
N PRO A 194 -8.65 -17.30 13.71
CA PRO A 194 -9.72 -16.82 12.84
C PRO A 194 -9.71 -17.59 11.51
N PRO A 195 -10.89 -17.86 10.91
CA PRO A 195 -10.98 -18.61 9.66
C PRO A 195 -10.20 -17.92 8.52
N PRO A 196 -9.55 -18.68 7.61
CA PRO A 196 -8.81 -18.14 6.46
C PRO A 196 -9.68 -17.31 5.50
N THR A 197 -10.99 -17.50 5.57
CA THR A 197 -12.01 -16.75 4.82
C THR A 197 -12.24 -15.34 5.35
N THR A 198 -11.73 -15.01 6.54
CA THR A 198 -11.78 -13.67 7.13
C THR A 198 -10.51 -12.88 6.79
N ALA A 199 -10.56 -11.54 6.88
CA ALA A 199 -9.37 -10.72 6.71
C ALA A 199 -8.29 -11.03 7.76
N LEU A 200 -8.69 -11.30 9.00
CA LEU A 200 -7.79 -11.66 10.10
C LEU A 200 -7.08 -12.99 9.80
N GLY A 201 -7.82 -14.03 9.43
CA GLY A 201 -7.24 -15.34 9.12
C GLY A 201 -6.42 -15.34 7.83
N ALA A 202 -6.84 -14.58 6.81
CA ALA A 202 -6.04 -14.41 5.59
C ALA A 202 -4.70 -13.72 5.87
N LEU A 203 -4.69 -12.67 6.70
CA LEU A 203 -3.47 -11.98 7.15
C LEU A 203 -2.60 -12.84 8.05
N LEU A 204 -3.18 -13.70 8.89
CA LEU A 204 -2.44 -14.62 9.73
C LEU A 204 -1.75 -15.72 8.90
N ASN A 205 -2.47 -16.26 7.92
CA ASN A 205 -1.97 -17.37 7.10
C ASN A 205 -0.82 -16.97 6.18
N TYR A 206 -0.84 -15.76 5.62
CA TYR A 206 0.17 -15.37 4.63
C TYR A 206 1.60 -15.39 5.17
N PRO A 207 1.93 -14.71 6.30
CA PRO A 207 3.27 -14.72 6.88
C PRO A 207 3.78 -16.10 7.29
N VAL A 208 2.90 -17.08 7.51
CA VAL A 208 3.32 -18.40 8.03
C VAL A 208 3.40 -19.44 6.92
N ASN A 209 2.51 -19.35 5.91
CA ASN A 209 2.39 -20.35 4.85
C ASN A 209 2.98 -19.92 3.50
N ALA A 210 3.47 -18.69 3.37
CA ALA A 210 4.22 -18.27 2.19
C ALA A 210 5.54 -19.08 2.05
N SER A 211 6.07 -19.18 0.83
CA SER A 211 7.41 -19.74 0.63
C SER A 211 8.44 -18.91 1.41
N PRO A 212 9.32 -19.54 2.21
CA PRO A 212 10.43 -18.86 2.87
C PRO A 212 11.38 -18.20 1.86
N GLU A 213 11.53 -18.78 0.68
CA GLU A 213 12.36 -18.28 -0.40
C GLU A 213 11.70 -17.06 -1.06
N GLY A 214 12.31 -15.89 -0.90
CA GLY A 214 11.80 -14.65 -1.50
C GLY A 214 10.56 -14.10 -0.80
N PHE A 215 10.30 -14.47 0.46
CA PHE A 215 9.25 -13.88 1.28
C PHE A 215 9.33 -12.34 1.25
N GLN A 216 8.18 -11.69 1.06
CA GLN A 216 8.03 -10.24 1.06
C GLN A 216 6.85 -9.85 1.96
N PRO A 217 6.87 -8.65 2.55
CA PRO A 217 5.71 -8.13 3.23
C PRO A 217 4.50 -8.01 2.30
N MET A 218 3.28 -8.07 2.84
CA MET A 218 2.08 -7.85 2.04
C MET A 218 0.94 -7.24 2.86
N ASN A 219 0.12 -6.43 2.19
CA ASN A 219 -1.12 -5.90 2.72
C ASN A 219 -2.29 -6.84 2.44
N ILE A 220 -3.45 -6.59 3.05
CA ILE A 220 -4.63 -7.43 2.78
C ILE A 220 -5.12 -7.20 1.35
N THR A 221 -5.29 -8.28 0.59
CA THR A 221 -5.90 -8.24 -0.74
C THR A 221 -6.91 -9.37 -0.89
N TYR A 222 -7.89 -9.20 -1.78
CA TYR A 222 -8.85 -10.27 -2.10
C TYR A 222 -8.19 -11.55 -2.65
N GLY A 223 -6.92 -11.51 -3.07
CA GLY A 223 -6.18 -12.69 -3.52
C GLY A 223 -5.69 -13.58 -2.39
N LEU A 224 -5.70 -13.09 -1.14
CA LEU A 224 -5.38 -13.88 0.05
C LEU A 224 -6.55 -14.72 0.55
N PHE A 225 -7.76 -14.41 0.11
CA PHE A 225 -8.95 -15.10 0.55
C PHE A 225 -9.12 -16.38 -0.29
N PRO A 226 -9.53 -17.50 0.33
CA PRO A 226 -9.95 -18.68 -0.41
C PRO A 226 -11.01 -18.34 -1.46
N ASP A 227 -11.00 -19.04 -2.59
CA ASP A 227 -11.99 -18.83 -3.65
C ASP A 227 -13.42 -19.08 -3.16
N LEU A 228 -14.39 -18.47 -3.86
CA LEU A 228 -15.81 -18.78 -3.67
C LEU A 228 -16.12 -20.09 -4.40
N GLU A 229 -16.97 -20.93 -3.79
CA GLU A 229 -17.45 -22.17 -4.42
C GLU A 229 -18.08 -21.91 -5.79
N LYS A 230 -18.85 -20.82 -5.91
CA LYS A 230 -19.48 -20.38 -7.16
C LYS A 230 -18.64 -19.31 -7.83
N ARG A 231 -18.29 -19.56 -9.09
CA ARG A 231 -17.56 -18.59 -9.93
C ARG A 231 -18.45 -17.41 -10.30
N ILE A 232 -18.15 -16.23 -9.75
CA ILE A 232 -18.80 -14.97 -10.11
C ILE A 232 -17.91 -14.19 -11.11
N ARG A 233 -18.45 -13.91 -12.31
CA ARG A 233 -17.69 -13.21 -13.38
C ARG A 233 -17.48 -11.73 -13.09
N LYS A 234 -18.51 -11.04 -12.58
CA LYS A 234 -18.46 -9.60 -12.33
C LYS A 234 -17.62 -9.31 -11.08
N ARG A 235 -16.53 -8.54 -11.25
CA ARG A 235 -15.57 -8.23 -10.19
C ARG A 235 -16.21 -7.63 -8.94
N ARG A 236 -17.17 -6.71 -9.09
CA ARG A 236 -17.84 -6.05 -7.96
C ARG A 236 -18.66 -7.04 -7.14
N GLU A 237 -19.50 -7.83 -7.80
CA GLU A 237 -20.33 -8.86 -7.16
C GLU A 237 -19.46 -9.94 -6.49
N ARG A 238 -18.36 -10.35 -7.13
CA ARG A 238 -17.40 -11.30 -6.54
C ARG A 238 -16.79 -10.76 -5.25
N ARG A 239 -16.35 -9.50 -5.24
CA ARG A 239 -15.77 -8.84 -4.06
C ARG A 239 -16.78 -8.68 -2.94
N GLN A 240 -18.04 -8.38 -3.27
CA GLN A 240 -19.12 -8.31 -2.30
C GLN A 240 -19.36 -9.68 -1.66
N ALA A 241 -19.51 -10.73 -2.47
CA ALA A 241 -19.73 -12.08 -1.95
C ALA A 241 -18.56 -12.59 -1.08
N LEU A 242 -17.31 -12.27 -1.43
CA LEU A 242 -16.15 -12.55 -0.56
C LEU A 242 -16.25 -11.82 0.78
N ALA A 243 -16.65 -10.55 0.77
CA ALA A 243 -16.82 -9.75 1.99
C ALA A 243 -17.98 -10.27 2.85
N ASP A 244 -19.11 -10.62 2.25
CA ASP A 244 -20.28 -11.14 2.96
C ASP A 244 -19.95 -12.46 3.67
N ARG A 245 -19.26 -13.38 2.98
CA ARG A 245 -18.75 -14.63 3.59
C ARG A 245 -17.78 -14.33 4.73
N ALA A 246 -16.80 -13.45 4.49
CA ALA A 246 -15.81 -13.08 5.49
C ALA A 246 -16.45 -12.51 6.78
N LEU A 247 -17.47 -11.67 6.65
CA LEU A 247 -18.18 -11.10 7.78
C LEU A 247 -19.01 -12.14 8.54
N ALA A 248 -19.68 -13.06 7.83
CA ALA A 248 -20.42 -14.15 8.46
C ALA A 248 -19.49 -15.09 9.24
N ASP A 249 -18.36 -15.48 8.65
CA ASP A 249 -17.38 -16.36 9.29
C ASP A 249 -16.68 -15.66 10.47
N LEU A 250 -16.43 -14.35 10.36
CA LEU A 250 -15.87 -13.55 11.45
C LEU A 250 -16.84 -13.48 12.64
N GLU A 251 -18.14 -13.31 12.39
CA GLU A 251 -19.14 -13.27 13.44
C GLU A 251 -19.26 -14.60 14.16
N SER A 252 -19.28 -15.71 13.41
CA SER A 252 -19.24 -17.07 13.97
C SER A 252 -17.99 -17.29 14.83
N TRP A 253 -16.82 -16.89 14.34
CA TRP A 253 -15.58 -16.99 15.13
C TRP A 253 -15.63 -16.13 16.39
N ARG A 254 -16.12 -14.89 16.30
CA ARG A 254 -16.22 -13.96 17.43
C ARG A 254 -17.11 -14.50 18.55
N THR A 255 -18.17 -15.24 18.23
CA THR A 255 -19.04 -15.87 19.23
C THR A 255 -18.39 -17.05 19.97
N ASN A 256 -17.26 -17.55 19.47
CA ASN A 256 -16.52 -18.69 20.02
C ASN A 256 -15.16 -18.29 20.67
N LEU A 257 -14.91 -16.98 20.84
CA LEU A 257 -13.76 -16.41 21.55
C LEU A 257 -13.88 -16.56 23.08
#